data_AF-A0A7X2V280-F1
#
_entry.id   AF-A0A7X2V280-F1
#
_cell.length_a   1.000
_cell.length_b   1.000
_cell.length_c   1.000
_cell.angle_alpha   90.00
_cell.angle_beta   90.00
_cell.angle_gamma   90.00
#
_symmetry.space_group_name_H-M   'P 1'
#
loop_
_entity.id
_entity.type
_entity.pdbx_description
1 polymer ?
#
loop_
_entity_poly.entity_id
_entity_poly.type
_entity_poly.pdbx_seq_one_letter_code
_entity_poly.pdbx_strand_id
1 'polypeptide(L)'
;MITAPCSNYGAFIKEGRINKGWTEEQFAERLMTTRSYIGKIERGEVHPSETLILRISKELNISHQELQLAIWCDPPHSVCS
;
A
#
# COMPACT_ATOMS: atom_id res chain seq x y z
N MET A 1 -1.11 3.58 21.87
CA MET A 1 0.16 2.88 21.56
C MET A 1 0.13 2.62 20.07
N ILE A 2 1.14 3.07 19.30
CA ILE A 2 1.15 2.84 17.86
C ILE A 2 1.67 1.42 17.63
N THR A 3 0.76 0.53 17.24
CA THR A 3 1.05 -0.87 16.93
C THR A 3 1.75 -0.97 15.58
N ALA A 4 2.76 -1.83 15.52
CA ALA A 4 3.56 -2.03 14.32
C ALA A 4 2.67 -2.53 13.17
N PRO A 5 2.96 -2.10 11.93
CA PRO A 5 2.25 -2.56 10.74
C PRO A 5 2.38 -4.08 10.59
N CYS A 6 1.37 -4.70 9.97
CA CYS A 6 1.45 -6.13 9.64
C CYS A 6 2.73 -6.40 8.87
N SER A 7 3.48 -7.42 9.27
CA SER A 7 4.78 -7.79 8.71
C SER A 7 4.75 -8.17 7.21
N ASN A 8 3.61 -8.09 6.51
CA ASN A 8 3.46 -8.53 5.13
C ASN A 8 2.61 -7.61 4.22
N TYR A 9 2.35 -6.36 4.60
CA TYR A 9 1.53 -5.45 3.75
C TYR A 9 2.13 -5.21 2.36
N GLY A 10 3.46 -5.22 2.25
CA GLY A 10 4.16 -5.07 0.98
C GLY A 10 3.79 -6.17 -0.02
N ALA A 11 3.62 -7.41 0.46
CA ALA A 11 3.19 -8.52 -0.39
C ALA A 11 1.76 -8.34 -0.91
N PHE A 12 0.85 -7.82 -0.10
CA PHE A 12 -0.52 -7.51 -0.54
C PHE A 12 -0.54 -6.49 -1.68
N ILE A 13 0.24 -5.41 -1.56
CA ILE A 13 0.38 -4.40 -2.63
C ILE A 13 0.98 -5.01 -3.89
N LYS A 14 2.02 -5.84 -3.73
CA LYS A 14 2.68 -6.54 -4.84
C LYS A 14 1.73 -7.48 -5.58
N GLU A 15 0.93 -8.26 -4.86
CA GLU A 15 -0.06 -9.15 -5.45
C GLU A 15 -1.11 -8.36 -6.23
N GLY A 16 -1.62 -7.27 -5.65
CA GLY A 16 -2.54 -6.37 -6.36
C GLY A 16 -1.95 -5.85 -7.66
N ARG A 17 -0.68 -5.40 -7.65
CA ARG A 17 0.02 -4.95 -8.87
C ARG A 17 0.15 -6.07 -9.91
N ILE A 18 0.55 -7.28 -9.49
CA ILE A 18 0.72 -8.42 -10.40
C ILE A 18 -0.62 -8.83 -11.01
N ASN A 19 -1.70 -8.82 -10.25
CA ASN A 19 -3.05 -9.12 -10.73
C ASN A 19 -3.55 -8.10 -11.77
N LYS A 20 -3.05 -6.86 -11.74
CA LYS A 20 -3.28 -5.86 -12.79
C LYS A 20 -2.37 -6.04 -14.02
N GLY A 21 -1.40 -6.95 -13.97
CA GLY A 21 -0.45 -7.20 -15.05
C GLY A 21 0.62 -6.11 -15.18
N TRP A 22 0.91 -5.37 -14.12
CA TRP A 22 1.85 -4.24 -14.17
C TRP A 22 3.24 -4.59 -13.68
N THR A 23 4.26 -4.05 -14.34
CA THR A 23 5.62 -3.99 -13.79
C THR A 23 5.71 -2.98 -12.65
N GLU A 24 6.77 -3.05 -11.83
CA GLU A 24 7.00 -2.05 -10.78
C GLU A 24 7.18 -0.63 -11.37
N GLU A 25 7.76 -0.52 -12.57
CA GLU A 25 7.93 0.75 -13.28
C GLU A 25 6.58 1.34 -13.69
N GLN A 26 5.72 0.54 -14.34
CA GLN A 26 4.38 0.96 -14.75
C GLN A 26 3.52 1.35 -13.54
N PHE A 27 3.65 0.63 -12.43
CA PHE A 27 2.92 0.97 -11.22
C PHE A 27 3.45 2.25 -10.58
N ALA A 28 4.77 2.47 -10.58
CA ALA A 28 5.35 3.70 -10.10
C ALA A 28 4.90 4.93 -10.90
N GLU A 29 4.85 4.82 -12.22
CA GLU A 29 4.34 5.87 -13.12
C GLU A 29 2.90 6.24 -12.79
N ARG A 30 2.02 5.24 -12.66
CA ARG A 30 0.60 5.41 -12.28
C ARG A 30 0.44 6.10 -10.93
N LEU A 31 1.33 5.79 -9.99
CA LEU A 31 1.31 6.36 -8.65
C LEU A 31 2.06 7.70 -8.54
N MET A 32 2.63 8.19 -9.65
CA MET A 32 3.50 9.38 -9.69
C MET A 32 4.64 9.30 -8.67
N THR A 33 5.37 8.18 -8.70
CA THR A 33 6.52 7.94 -7.83
C THR A 33 7.62 7.18 -8.58
N THR A 34 8.65 6.69 -7.87
CA THR A 34 9.77 5.97 -8.48
C THR A 34 9.64 4.46 -8.30
N ARG A 35 10.10 3.68 -9.27
CA ARG A 35 10.16 2.22 -9.18
C ARG A 35 10.94 1.72 -7.97
N SER A 36 12.05 2.40 -7.64
CA SER A 36 12.84 2.07 -6.44
C SER A 36 12.01 2.20 -5.16
N TYR A 37 11.20 3.24 -5.04
CA TYR A 37 10.33 3.44 -3.88
C TYR A 37 9.20 2.39 -3.81
N ILE A 38 8.58 2.04 -4.95
CA ILE A 38 7.62 0.92 -5.03
C ILE A 38 8.26 -0.38 -4.57
N GLY A 39 9.47 -0.70 -5.04
CA GLY A 39 10.16 -1.92 -4.63
C GLY A 39 10.40 -1.97 -3.10
N LYS A 40 10.76 -0.85 -2.47
CA LYS A 40 10.91 -0.77 -1.02
C LYS A 40 9.58 -0.99 -0.29
N ILE A 41 8.48 -0.43 -0.82
CA ILE A 41 7.12 -0.60 -0.27
C ILE A 41 6.69 -2.07 -0.35
N GLU A 42 6.88 -2.70 -1.51
CA GLU A 42 6.47 -4.09 -1.74
C GLU A 42 7.27 -5.11 -0.92
N ARG A 43 8.49 -4.75 -0.49
CA ARG A 43 9.28 -5.54 0.47
C ARG A 43 9.00 -5.19 1.93
N GLY A 44 8.13 -4.22 2.20
CA GLY A 44 7.84 -3.76 3.55
C GLY A 44 8.96 -2.97 4.22
N GLU A 45 9.95 -2.48 3.45
CA GLU A 45 11.11 -1.74 3.98
C GLU A 45 10.76 -0.29 4.33
N VAL A 46 9.73 0.28 3.69
CA VAL A 46 9.27 1.66 3.92
C VAL A 46 7.75 1.77 3.85
N HIS A 47 7.18 2.56 4.75
CA HIS A 47 5.74 2.83 4.73
C HIS A 47 5.38 3.86 3.66
N PRO A 48 4.33 3.59 2.86
CA PRO A 48 3.76 4.60 1.97
C PRO A 48 3.13 5.73 2.79
N SER A 49 3.18 6.96 2.28
CA SER A 49 2.43 8.08 2.86
C SER A 49 0.93 7.90 2.63
N GLU A 50 0.11 8.61 3.41
CA GLU A 50 -1.35 8.61 3.26
C GLU A 50 -1.81 8.90 1.83
N THR A 51 -1.18 9.90 1.19
CA THR A 51 -1.47 10.25 -0.19
C THR A 51 -1.11 9.14 -1.18
N LEU A 52 -0.07 8.35 -0.89
CA LEU A 52 0.30 7.21 -1.73
C LEU A 52 -0.65 6.03 -1.50
N ILE A 53 -1.08 5.78 -0.26
CA ILE A 53 -2.09 4.77 0.07
C ILE A 53 -3.39 5.05 -0.71
N LEU A 54 -3.85 6.30 -0.76
CA LEU A 54 -5.02 6.70 -1.54
C LEU A 54 -4.85 6.48 -3.06
N ARG A 55 -3.65 6.62 -3.60
CA ARG A 55 -3.37 6.34 -5.02
C ARG A 55 -3.33 4.83 -5.29
N ILE A 56 -2.67 4.08 -4.41
CA ILE A 56 -2.59 2.61 -4.48
C ILE A 56 -4.00 2.02 -4.46
N SER A 57 -4.86 2.46 -3.52
CA SER A 57 -6.22 1.96 -3.41
C SER A 57 -7.02 2.20 -4.70
N LYS A 58 -6.87 3.39 -5.31
CA LYS A 58 -7.51 3.74 -6.59
C LYS A 58 -7.01 2.89 -7.75
N GLU A 59 -5.70 2.78 -7.94
CA GLU A 59 -5.14 2.01 -9.07
C GLU A 59 -5.44 0.50 -8.93
N LEU A 60 -5.41 -0.02 -7.70
CA LEU A 60 -5.70 -1.43 -7.44
C LEU A 60 -7.20 -1.76 -7.43
N ASN A 61 -8.09 -0.75 -7.43
CA ASN A 61 -9.54 -0.90 -7.20
C ASN A 61 -9.85 -1.60 -5.87
N ILE A 62 -9.11 -1.26 -4.82
CA ILE A 62 -9.29 -1.75 -3.46
C ILE A 62 -9.80 -0.58 -2.62
N SER A 63 -10.71 -0.83 -1.68
CA SER A 63 -11.17 0.25 -0.80
C SER A 63 -10.01 0.78 0.06
N HIS A 64 -10.01 2.07 0.35
CA HIS A 64 -8.97 2.66 1.20
C HIS A 64 -8.91 1.97 2.57
N GLN A 65 -10.07 1.66 3.15
CA GLN A 65 -10.18 0.96 4.43
C GLN A 65 -9.58 -0.46 4.37
N GLU A 66 -9.86 -1.22 3.31
CA GLU A 66 -9.28 -2.56 3.12
C GLU A 66 -7.75 -2.50 2.99
N LEU A 67 -7.22 -1.52 2.24
CA LEU A 67 -5.78 -1.33 2.14
C LEU A 67 -5.16 -0.91 3.48
N GLN A 68 -5.84 -0.07 4.28
CA GLN A 68 -5.38 0.26 5.62
C GLN A 68 -5.36 -0.99 6.51
N LEU A 69 -6.41 -1.81 6.52
CA LEU A 69 -6.42 -3.07 7.28
C LEU A 69 -5.29 -4.02 6.88
N ALA A 70 -4.92 -4.06 5.60
CA ALA A 70 -3.77 -4.84 5.13
C ALA A 70 -2.42 -4.28 5.63
N ILE A 71 -2.32 -2.96 5.80
CA ILE A 71 -1.11 -2.29 6.30
C ILE A 71 -0.98 -2.44 7.82
N TRP A 72 -2.08 -2.39 8.58
CA TRP A 72 -2.08 -2.40 10.05
C TRP A 72 -2.79 -3.64 10.61
N CYS A 73 -2.03 -4.49 11.31
CA CYS A 73 -2.55 -5.72 11.96
C CYS A 73 -3.49 -5.44 13.14
N ASP A 74 -3.45 -4.21 13.64
CA ASP A 74 -4.40 -3.65 14.59
C ASP A 74 -4.65 -2.21 14.15
N PRO A 75 -5.64 -1.96 13.28
CA PRO A 75 -5.93 -0.61 12.83
C PRO A 75 -6.24 0.25 14.06
N PRO A 76 -5.68 1.46 14.22
CA PRO A 76 -6.08 2.35 15.30
C PRO A 76 -7.59 2.55 15.19
N HIS A 77 -8.33 1.94 16.13
CA HIS A 77 -9.76 2.04 16.18
C HIS A 77 -10.15 3.52 16.25
N SER A 78 -11.24 3.85 15.57
CA SER A 78 -11.94 5.15 15.60
C SER A 78 -11.15 6.36 15.10
N VAL A 79 -11.28 6.66 13.80
CA VAL A 79 -11.53 8.06 13.44
C VAL A 79 -12.93 8.37 13.95
N CYS A 80 -13.01 9.02 15.11
CA CYS A 80 -14.27 9.49 15.68
C CYS A 80 -14.86 10.59 14.79
N SER A 81 -16.18 10.45 14.53
CA SER A 81 -17.17 11.42 14.01
C SER A 81 -17.02 11.92 12.57
#